data_AF-A0A6G8PZ51-F1
#
_entry.id   AF-A0A6G8PZ51-F1
#
_cell.length_a   1.000
_cell.length_b   1.000
_cell.length_c   1.000
_cell.angle_alpha   90.00
_cell.angle_beta   90.00
_cell.angle_gamma   90.00
#
_symmetry.space_group_name_H-M   'P 1'
#
loop_
_entity.id
_entity.type
_entity.pdbx_description
1 polymer ?
#
loop_
_entity_poly.entity_id
_entity_poly.type
_entity_poly.pdbx_seq_one_letter_code
_entity_poly.pdbx_strand_id
1 'polypeptide(L)' 'MARISGIDPERADGPIRAVLEAQAREWGAPLSNHLIYARRPTIFRGARGMWGGLEGSGLLPPSSSRSSTAGSRP' A
#
# COMPACT_ATOMS: atom_id res chain seq x y z
N MET A 1 -5.63 2.29 16.26
CA MET A 1 -6.04 3.61 15.72
C MET A 1 -4.77 4.43 15.49
N ALA A 2 -4.53 4.93 14.28
CA ALA A 2 -3.37 5.79 14.05
C ALA A 2 -3.57 7.12 14.80
N ARG A 3 -2.54 7.62 15.49
CA ARG A 3 -2.57 8.94 16.14
C ARG A 3 -2.80 10.07 15.13
N ILE A 4 -2.40 9.83 13.88
CA ILE A 4 -2.48 10.78 12.77
C ILE A 4 -3.50 10.25 11.77
N SER A 5 -4.56 11.02 11.53
CA SER A 5 -5.51 10.71 10.45
C SER A 5 -4.83 10.85 9.10
N GLY A 6 -5.09 9.92 8.17
CA GLY A 6 -4.66 10.02 6.78
C GLY A 6 -5.46 11.07 6.00
N ILE A 7 -5.10 11.25 4.72
CA ILE A 7 -5.92 12.03 3.78
C ILE A 7 -7.18 11.27 3.38
N ASP A 8 -8.17 12.00 2.87
CA ASP A 8 -9.27 11.45 2.08
C ASP A 8 -8.73 11.05 0.69
N PRO A 9 -8.77 9.76 0.30
CA PRO A 9 -8.23 9.31 -0.99
C PRO A 9 -8.97 9.91 -2.19
N GLU A 10 -10.25 10.26 -2.06
CA GLU A 10 -11.03 10.87 -3.15
C GLU A 10 -10.60 12.30 -3.46
N ARG A 11 -9.87 12.93 -2.53
CA ARG A 11 -9.29 14.28 -2.69
C ARG A 11 -7.81 14.24 -3.06
N ALA A 12 -7.22 13.06 -3.24
CA ALA A 12 -5.84 12.94 -3.69
C ALA A 12 -5.76 13.28 -5.18
N ASP A 13 -4.68 13.96 -5.58
CA ASP A 13 -4.42 14.30 -6.97
C ASP A 13 -3.11 13.71 -7.48
N GLY A 14 -3.00 13.63 -8.80
CA GLY A 14 -1.75 13.30 -9.50
C GLY A 14 -1.16 11.94 -9.11
N PRO A 15 0.17 11.84 -8.95
CA PRO A 15 0.84 10.55 -8.69
C PRO A 15 0.40 9.86 -7.39
N ILE A 16 -0.05 10.61 -6.38
CA ILE A 16 -0.51 10.03 -5.12
C ILE A 16 -1.83 9.28 -5.36
N ARG A 17 -2.78 9.90 -6.06
CA ARG A 17 -4.07 9.28 -6.42
C ARG A 17 -3.87 7.97 -7.15
N ALA A 18 -3.04 7.97 -8.20
CA ALA A 18 -2.78 6.78 -9.02
C ALA A 18 -2.26 5.60 -8.17
N VAL A 19 -1.40 5.88 -7.19
CA VAL A 19 -0.91 4.85 -6.26
C VAL A 19 -2.03 4.35 -5.35
N LEU A 20 -2.79 5.24 -4.71
CA LEU A 20 -3.88 4.84 -3.80
C LEU A 20 -4.96 4.02 -4.53
N GLU A 21 -5.30 4.38 -5.77
CA GLU A 21 -6.23 3.61 -6.61
C GLU A 21 -5.66 2.24 -6.97
N ALA A 22 -4.37 2.13 -7.27
CA ALA A 22 -3.73 0.84 -7.53
C ALA A 22 -3.79 -0.07 -6.29
N GLN A 23 -3.55 0.49 -5.10
CA GLN A 23 -3.69 -0.25 -3.84
C GLN A 23 -5.13 -0.68 -3.59
N ALA A 24 -6.10 0.19 -3.88
CA ALA A 24 -7.51 -0.15 -3.74
C ALA A 24 -7.94 -1.27 -4.70
N ARG A 25 -7.43 -1.28 -5.94
CA ARG A 25 -7.70 -2.38 -6.89
C ARG A 25 -7.12 -3.71 -6.42
N GLU A 26 -5.91 -3.68 -5.86
CA GLU A 26 -5.22 -4.90 -5.41
C GLU A 26 -5.76 -5.44 -4.08
N TRP A 27 -6.06 -4.55 -3.13
CA TRP A 27 -6.35 -4.93 -1.73
C TRP A 27 -7.73 -4.50 -1.23
N GLY A 28 -8.58 -3.97 -2.11
CA GLY A 28 -9.94 -3.49 -1.79
C GLY A 28 -10.00 -2.11 -1.13
N ALA A 29 -8.87 -1.58 -0.63
CA ALA A 29 -8.75 -0.22 -0.11
C ALA A 29 -7.29 0.25 -0.14
N PRO A 30 -7.03 1.57 -0.15
CA PRO A 30 -5.67 2.07 0.05
C PRO A 30 -5.12 1.70 1.42
N LEU A 31 -3.82 1.42 1.50
CA LEU A 31 -3.19 1.06 2.76
C LEU A 31 -3.15 2.27 3.71
N SER A 32 -3.47 2.04 4.98
CA SER A 32 -3.58 3.11 5.99
C SER A 32 -2.30 3.94 6.12
N ASN A 33 -1.12 3.32 6.04
CA ASN A 33 0.15 4.03 6.08
C ASN A 33 0.32 4.99 4.89
N HIS A 34 -0.12 4.61 3.69
CA HIS A 34 -0.01 5.45 2.49
C HIS A 34 -0.94 6.66 2.57
N LEU A 35 -2.11 6.54 3.18
CA LEU A 35 -2.98 7.68 3.48
C LEU A 35 -2.33 8.69 4.43
N ILE A 36 -1.53 8.21 5.39
CA ILE A 36 -0.79 9.08 6.32
C ILE A 36 0.38 9.78 5.62
N TYR A 37 1.19 9.05 4.86
CA TYR A 37 2.32 9.63 4.13
C TYR A 37 1.87 10.68 3.12
N ALA A 38 0.71 10.47 2.49
CA ALA A 38 0.16 11.36 1.47
C ALA A 38 -0.15 12.78 1.97
N ARG A 39 -0.23 12.99 3.30
CA ARG A 39 -0.31 14.34 3.89
C ARG A 39 0.88 15.23 3.53
N ARG A 40 2.02 14.64 3.19
CA ARG A 40 3.23 15.35 2.75
C ARG A 40 3.78 14.65 1.50
N PRO A 41 3.57 15.22 0.30
CA PRO A 41 3.97 14.57 -0.95
C PRO A 41 5.45 14.15 -1.01
N THR A 42 6.35 14.91 -0.38
CA THR A 42 7.78 14.57 -0.28
C THR A 42 8.02 13.31 0.56
N ILE A 43 7.30 13.14 1.67
CA ILE A 43 7.36 11.94 2.52
C ILE A 43 6.76 10.75 1.77
N PHE A 44 5.61 10.93 1.12
CA PHE A 44 4.99 9.89 0.30
C PHE A 44 5.95 9.36 -0.77
N ARG A 45 6.63 10.27 -1.49
CA ARG A 45 7.64 9.91 -2.48
C ARG A 45 8.81 9.14 -1.86
N GLY A 46 9.34 9.60 -0.72
CA GLY A 46 10.43 8.92 0.00
C GLY A 46 10.03 7.50 0.44
N ALA A 47 8.86 7.36 1.04
CA ALA A 47 8.33 6.06 1.48
C ALA A 47 8.10 5.11 0.29
N ARG A 48 7.56 5.60 -0.84
CA ARG A 48 7.40 4.79 -2.06
C ARG A 48 8.75 4.35 -2.63
N GLY A 49 9.75 5.22 -2.61
CA GLY A 49 11.12 4.86 -3.00
C GLY A 49 11.71 3.77 -2.11
N MET A 50 11.53 3.88 -0.79
CA MET A 50 11.95 2.86 0.17
C MET A 50 11.30 1.51 -0.11
N TRP A 51 9.96 1.45 -0.24
CA TRP A 51 9.24 0.20 -0.54
C TRP A 51 9.65 -0.39 -1.88
N GLY A 52 9.79 0.44 -2.93
CA GLY A 52 10.27 -0.03 -4.24
C GLY A 52 11.71 -0.56 -4.17
N GLY A 53 12.56 0.05 -3.34
CA GLY A 53 13.91 -0.45 -3.08
C GLY A 53 13.91 -1.81 -2.38
N LEU A 54 13.03 -2.00 -1.40
CA LEU A 54 12.85 -3.29 -0.72
C LEU A 54 12.37 -4.38 -1.69
N GLU A 55 11.34 -4.10 -2.49
CA GLU A 55 10.82 -5.01 -3.53
C GLU A 55 11.89 -5.34 -4.58
N GLY A 56 12.63 -4.33 -5.05
CA GLY A 56 13.69 -4.48 -6.06
C GLY A 56 15.00 -5.06 -5.54
N SER A 57 15.18 -5.16 -4.22
CA SER A 57 16.45 -5.62 -3.63
C SER A 57 16.74 -7.10 -3.85
N GLY A 58 15.72 -7.92 -4.10
CA GLY A 58 15.83 -9.38 -4.14
C GLY A 58 16.13 -10.03 -2.77
N LEU A 59 16.13 -9.24 -1.68
CA LEU A 59 16.44 -9.72 -0.33
C LEU A 59 15.19 -10.15 0.46
N LEU A 60 14.00 -9.88 -0.07
CA LEU A 60 12.74 -10.26 0.54
C LEU A 60 12.12 -11.45 -0.20
N PRO A 61 11.54 -12.43 0.52
CA PRO A 61 10.76 -13.48 -0.13
C PRO A 61 9.56 -12.85 -0.88
N PRO A 62 9.10 -13.46 -1.99
CA PRO A 62 7.92 -12.98 -2.69
C PRO A 62 6.72 -12.96 -1.75
N SER A 63 5.80 -12.00 -1.97
CA SER A 63 4.55 -11.95 -1.21
C SER A 63 3.80 -13.26 -1.43
N SER A 64 3.63 -14.02 -0.34
CA SER A 64 3.00 -15.33 -0.36
C SER A 64 1.48 -15.13 -0.39
N SER A 65 0.91 -14.84 -1.56
CA SER A 65 -0.54 -14.88 -1.76
C SER A 65 -0.98 -16.28 -2.21
N ARG A 66 -1.17 -17.17 -1.24
CA ARG A 66 -2.25 -18.19 -1.20
C ARG A 66 -2.07 -19.14 -0.01
N SER A 67 -2.95 -19.02 0.98
CA SER A 67 -3.39 -20.19 1.75
C SER A 67 -4.90 -20.10 1.99
N SER A 68 -5.67 -20.33 0.93
CA SER A 68 -7.02 -20.87 1.08
C SER A 68 -6.95 -22.37 0.84
N THR A 69 -6.30 -23.10 1.75
CA THR A 69 -6.53 -24.54 1.93
C THR A 69 -7.80 -24.70 2.76
N ALA A 70 -8.95 -24.36 2.19
CA ALA A 70 -10.22 -24.98 2.59
C ALA A 70 -10.33 -26.30 1.82
N GLY A 71 -9.45 -27.22 2.20
CA GLY A 71 -9.37 -28.58 1.70
C GLY A 71 -9.24 -29.51 2.89
N SER A 72 -10.35 -29.80 3.54
CA SER A 72 -10.51 -30.99 4.39
C SER A 72 -11.93 -31.49 4.24
N ARG A 73 -12.03 -32.44 3.29
CA ARG A 73 -13.05 -33.50 3.13
C ARG A 73 -13.14 -34.37 4.40
N PRO A 74 -14.13 -35.27 4.58
CA PRO A 74 -15.05 -35.84 3.59
C PRO A 74 -16.53 -35.47 3.74
#